data_AF-A0A7C8AK23-F1
#
_entry.id   AF-A0A7C8AK23-F1
#
_cell.length_a   1.000
_cell.length_b   1.000
_cell.length_c   1.000
_cell.angle_alpha   90.00
_cell.angle_beta   90.00
_cell.angle_gamma   90.00
#
_symmetry.space_group_name_H-M   'P 1'
#
loop_
_entity.id
_entity.type
_entity.pdbx_description
1 polymer ?
#
loop_
_entity_poly.entity_id
_entity_poly.type
_entity_poly.pdbx_seq_one_letter_code
_entity_poly.pdbx_strand_id
1 'polypeptide(L)'
;MEKSQYDLCVEVLRRLDRAGVLKNVVLVGSWCTLFYKDFFGRTKYMVSLKTRDMDLLIPQPSAIKEKTDVAELLKDLGFVVGFTGSEGYVRLEHPLIIIEFLVPERGRDSDKPYPLSQLGLNAQPLRFLDFLVQNTITTKVGATTVTLPHPANFALHKLLVLTRRPSPEKQIKDKEAAMRVLTALIDKGQDNLITDVFYTIPRRWQTKVKKQLTDLTDKKILDVLSAHKPTTTTAGQ
;
A
#
# COMPACT_ATOMS: atom_id res chain seq x y z
N MET A 1 3.45 18.05 4.44
CA MET A 1 4.37 17.13 5.14
C MET A 1 5.53 17.96 5.62
N GLU A 2 5.93 17.79 6.87
CA GLU A 2 7.11 18.47 7.42
C GLU A 2 8.37 17.93 6.71
N LYS A 3 9.32 18.82 6.38
CA LYS A 3 10.56 18.45 5.69
C LYS A 3 11.32 17.36 6.46
N SER A 4 11.37 17.47 7.78
CA SER A 4 11.96 16.49 8.70
C SER A 4 11.36 15.09 8.58
N GLN A 5 10.03 14.98 8.40
CA GLN A 5 9.35 13.70 8.22
C GLN A 5 9.75 13.04 6.90
N TYR A 6 9.86 13.82 5.82
CA TYR A 6 10.32 13.30 4.54
C TYR A 6 11.78 12.84 4.61
N ASP A 7 12.67 13.65 5.17
CA ASP A 7 14.10 13.34 5.27
C ASP A 7 14.33 12.06 6.08
N LEU A 8 13.59 11.86 7.17
CA LEU A 8 13.63 10.61 7.94
C LEU A 8 13.14 9.41 7.13
N CYS A 9 12.07 9.56 6.33
CA CYS A 9 11.59 8.51 5.44
C CYS A 9 12.67 8.11 4.42
N VAL A 10 13.33 9.08 3.79
CA VAL A 10 14.43 8.80 2.84
C VAL A 10 15.55 8.01 3.52
N GLU A 11 15.94 8.42 4.73
CA GLU A 11 17.02 7.78 5.47
C GLU A 11 16.67 6.34 5.90
N VAL A 12 15.44 6.10 6.39
CA VAL A 12 14.94 4.76 6.71
C VAL A 12 15.00 3.85 5.48
N LEU A 13 14.44 4.29 4.35
CA LEU A 13 14.40 3.50 3.13
C LEU A 13 15.82 3.19 2.62
N ARG A 14 16.73 4.16 2.71
CA ARG A 14 18.14 3.98 2.34
C ARG A 14 18.85 2.94 3.21
N ARG A 15 18.58 2.89 4.52
CA ARG A 15 19.18 1.89 5.43
C ARG A 15 18.63 0.49 5.16
N LEU A 16 17.32 0.37 4.96
CA LEU A 16 16.69 -0.89 4.58
C LEU A 16 17.23 -1.43 3.25
N ASP A 17 17.48 -0.54 2.28
CA ASP A 17 18.07 -0.90 0.99
C ASP A 17 19.50 -1.41 1.14
N ARG A 18 20.36 -0.66 1.85
CA ARG A 18 21.76 -1.07 2.11
C ARG A 18 21.87 -2.38 2.89
N ALA A 19 20.93 -2.65 3.79
CA ALA A 19 20.86 -3.89 4.54
C ALA A 19 20.22 -5.04 3.73
N GLY A 20 19.84 -4.83 2.46
CA GLY A 20 19.24 -5.86 1.62
C GLY A 20 17.79 -6.23 2.01
N VAL A 21 17.16 -5.49 2.92
CA VAL A 21 15.77 -5.71 3.36
C VAL A 21 14.79 -5.21 2.32
N LEU A 22 15.02 -4.02 1.76
CA LEU A 22 14.06 -3.32 0.90
C LEU A 22 13.68 -4.10 -0.38
N LYS A 23 14.58 -4.94 -0.91
CA LYS A 23 14.33 -5.79 -2.08
C LYS A 23 13.15 -6.77 -1.90
N ASN A 24 12.79 -7.07 -0.65
CA ASN A 24 11.68 -7.95 -0.29
C ASN A 24 10.44 -7.19 0.19
N VAL A 25 10.44 -5.86 0.10
CA VAL A 25 9.42 -4.97 0.66
C VAL A 25 8.70 -4.20 -0.43
N VAL A 26 7.39 -4.07 -0.26
CA VAL A 26 6.55 -3.14 -1.02
C VAL A 26 6.04 -2.10 -0.03
N LEU A 27 6.33 -0.83 -0.26
CA LEU A 27 5.74 0.25 0.54
C LEU A 27 4.26 0.37 0.16
N VAL A 28 3.38 0.23 1.15
CA VAL A 28 1.93 0.31 0.97
C VAL A 28 1.33 1.43 1.83
N GLY A 29 0.01 1.48 1.93
CA GLY A 29 -0.65 2.49 2.76
C GLY A 29 -0.53 3.90 2.21
N SER A 30 -0.84 4.89 3.05
CA SER A 30 -1.04 6.27 2.60
C SER A 30 0.22 6.93 2.04
N TRP A 31 1.42 6.45 2.42
CA TRP A 31 2.69 6.95 1.88
C TRP A 31 2.85 6.75 0.38
N CYS A 32 2.18 5.74 -0.21
CA CYS A 32 2.14 5.58 -1.68
C CYS A 32 1.67 6.86 -2.38
N THR A 33 0.71 7.58 -1.78
CA THR A 33 0.14 8.79 -2.36
C THR A 33 1.13 9.93 -2.50
N LEU A 34 2.18 9.98 -1.67
CA LEU A 34 3.26 10.95 -1.82
C LEU A 34 4.07 10.64 -3.08
N PHE A 35 4.40 9.37 -3.26
CA PHE A 35 5.32 8.92 -4.30
C PHE A 35 4.67 8.70 -5.67
N TYR A 36 3.34 8.61 -5.73
CA TYR A 36 2.60 8.65 -7.00
C TYR A 36 2.67 9.99 -7.72
N LYS A 37 3.18 11.06 -7.08
CA LYS A 37 3.43 12.33 -7.77
C LYS A 37 4.29 12.14 -9.02
N ASP A 38 5.33 11.31 -8.96
CA ASP A 38 6.21 11.05 -10.09
C ASP A 38 5.51 10.25 -11.19
N PHE A 39 4.66 9.30 -10.79
CA PHE A 39 3.84 8.53 -11.71
C PHE A 39 2.85 9.43 -12.49
N PHE A 40 2.16 10.33 -11.79
CA PHE A 40 1.18 11.22 -12.43
C PHE A 40 1.85 12.34 -13.22
N GLY A 41 3.07 12.76 -12.87
CA GLY A 41 3.86 13.73 -13.61
C GLY A 41 3.13 15.06 -13.75
N ARG A 42 2.75 15.42 -14.99
CA ARG A 42 2.02 16.67 -15.29
C ARG A 42 0.51 16.60 -15.01
N THR A 43 -0.05 15.40 -14.83
CA THR A 43 -1.48 15.26 -14.50
C THR A 43 -1.76 15.84 -13.12
N LYS A 44 -2.85 16.60 -12.99
CA LYS A 44 -3.25 17.23 -11.73
C LYS A 44 -3.50 16.16 -10.66
N TYR A 45 -2.53 15.99 -9.76
CA TYR A 45 -2.63 15.07 -8.63
C TYR A 45 -2.19 15.76 -7.35
N MET A 46 -3.15 15.97 -6.44
CA MET A 46 -2.88 16.61 -5.16
C MET A 46 -2.49 15.58 -4.11
N VAL A 47 -1.33 15.75 -3.50
CA VAL A 47 -0.90 14.90 -2.38
C VAL A 47 -1.59 15.37 -1.09
N SER A 48 -2.13 14.44 -0.31
CA SER A 48 -2.57 14.70 1.06
C SER A 48 -2.10 13.58 1.96
N LEU A 49 -0.85 13.67 2.40
CA LEU A 49 -0.30 12.79 3.42
C LEU A 49 -0.48 13.44 4.80
N LYS A 50 -1.38 12.88 5.61
CA LYS A 50 -1.62 13.25 7.01
C LYS A 50 -1.57 11.99 7.89
N THR A 51 -0.46 11.28 7.82
CA THR A 51 -0.18 10.10 8.66
C THR A 51 1.30 10.05 9.02
N ARG A 52 1.61 9.40 10.14
CA ARG A 52 2.97 8.99 10.51
C ARG A 52 3.21 7.51 10.20
N ASP A 53 2.14 6.74 10.03
CA ASP A 53 2.18 5.29 9.85
C ASP A 53 2.70 4.95 8.45
N MET A 54 3.85 4.29 8.39
CA MET A 54 4.53 3.79 7.20
C MET A 54 4.43 2.27 7.17
N ASP A 55 3.60 1.77 6.25
CA ASP A 55 3.29 0.35 6.13
C ASP A 55 4.25 -0.33 5.15
N LEU A 56 5.05 -1.27 5.63
CA LEU A 56 6.00 -2.05 4.83
C LEU A 56 5.47 -3.47 4.66
N LEU A 57 4.94 -3.78 3.47
CA LEU A 57 4.44 -5.12 3.14
C LEU A 57 5.60 -6.01 2.71
N ILE A 58 5.70 -7.19 3.33
CA ILE A 58 6.57 -8.30 2.93
C ILE A 58 5.70 -9.37 2.25
N PRO A 59 5.65 -9.42 0.91
CA PRO A 59 4.72 -10.29 0.20
C PRO A 59 5.07 -11.78 0.34
N GLN A 60 6.36 -12.08 0.45
CA GLN A 60 6.90 -13.43 0.57
C GLN A 60 7.96 -13.48 1.68
N PRO A 61 7.57 -13.63 2.95
CA PRO A 61 8.51 -13.67 4.07
C PRO A 61 9.59 -14.74 3.93
N SER A 62 9.26 -15.88 3.30
CA SER A 62 10.20 -16.98 3.06
C SER A 62 11.34 -16.66 2.09
N ALA A 63 11.24 -15.57 1.32
CA ALA A 63 12.30 -15.09 0.43
C ALA A 63 13.44 -14.38 1.19
N ILE A 64 13.19 -13.93 2.42
CA ILE A 64 14.21 -13.28 3.25
C ILE A 64 15.15 -14.34 3.81
N LYS A 65 16.41 -14.32 3.36
CA LYS A 65 17.45 -15.27 3.79
C LYS A 65 18.48 -14.63 4.71
N GLU A 66 18.75 -13.35 4.49
CA GLU A 66 19.73 -12.59 5.26
C GLU A 66 19.11 -12.14 6.58
N LYS A 67 19.88 -12.28 7.67
CA LYS A 67 19.47 -11.84 8.99
C LYS A 67 19.86 -10.37 9.17
N THR A 68 18.91 -9.52 9.51
CA THR A 68 19.10 -8.11 9.83
C THR A 68 18.21 -7.76 11.01
N ASP A 69 18.77 -7.25 12.10
CA ASP A 69 17.95 -6.68 13.17
C ASP A 69 17.51 -5.27 12.75
N VAL A 70 16.25 -5.14 12.32
CA VAL A 70 15.75 -3.85 11.79
C VAL A 70 15.56 -2.83 12.91
N ALA A 71 15.26 -3.27 14.13
CA ALA A 71 15.15 -2.36 15.27
C ALA A 71 16.52 -1.76 15.60
N GLU A 72 17.57 -2.58 15.69
CA GLU A 72 18.93 -2.09 15.93
C GLU A 72 19.43 -1.22 14.76
N LEU A 73 19.12 -1.57 13.52
CA LEU A 73 19.50 -0.79 12.32
C LEU A 73 18.99 0.66 12.33
N LEU A 74 17.85 0.91 12.97
CA LEU A 74 17.18 2.23 12.97
C LEU A 74 17.27 2.94 14.33
N LYS A 75 17.91 2.34 15.33
CA LYS A 75 17.95 2.82 16.71
C LYS A 75 18.65 4.17 16.89
N ASP A 76 19.76 4.39 16.21
CA ASP A 76 20.51 5.66 16.23
C ASP A 76 19.77 6.81 15.51
N LEU A 77 18.75 6.50 14.70
CA LEU A 77 17.79 7.49 14.20
C LEU A 77 16.72 7.85 15.24
N GLY A 78 16.77 7.26 16.44
CA GLY A 78 15.83 7.51 17.53
C GLY A 78 14.57 6.66 17.50
N PHE A 79 14.53 5.60 16.67
CA PHE A 79 13.41 4.65 16.72
C PHE A 79 13.47 3.80 17.98
N VAL A 80 12.32 3.55 18.59
CA VAL A 80 12.14 2.62 19.71
C VAL A 80 11.16 1.52 19.34
N VAL A 81 11.34 0.34 19.91
CA VAL A 81 10.41 -0.78 19.73
C VAL A 81 9.16 -0.53 20.56
N GLY A 82 8.02 -0.45 19.89
CA GLY A 82 6.70 -0.39 20.49
C GLY A 82 5.84 -1.58 20.11
N PHE A 83 4.70 -1.72 20.78
CA PHE A 83 3.74 -2.79 20.53
C PHE A 83 2.34 -2.22 20.37
N THR A 84 1.53 -2.83 19.51
CA THR A 84 0.14 -2.45 19.27
C THR A 84 -0.76 -3.68 19.17
N GLY A 85 -2.06 -3.50 19.42
CA GLY A 85 -3.06 -4.57 19.44
C GLY A 85 -2.92 -5.49 20.65
N SER A 86 -3.94 -6.32 20.89
CA SER A 86 -3.93 -7.31 21.98
C SER A 86 -2.89 -8.41 21.80
N GLU A 87 -2.46 -8.61 20.56
CA GLU A 87 -1.60 -9.72 20.13
C GLU A 87 -0.11 -9.35 20.10
N GLY A 88 0.25 -8.09 20.40
CA GLY A 88 1.64 -7.67 20.51
C GLY A 88 2.35 -7.50 19.15
N TYR A 89 1.71 -6.83 18.20
CA TYR A 89 2.36 -6.48 16.93
C TYR A 89 3.46 -5.46 17.16
N VAL A 90 4.68 -5.76 16.70
CA VAL A 90 5.84 -4.87 16.79
C VAL A 90 5.68 -3.72 15.81
N ARG A 91 5.94 -2.52 16.28
CA ARG A 91 6.12 -1.31 15.46
C ARG A 91 7.37 -0.57 15.90
N LEU A 92 8.01 0.13 14.97
CA LEU A 92 9.14 1.01 15.30
C LEU A 92 8.62 2.44 15.38
N GLU A 93 8.68 3.01 16.58
CA GLU A 93 8.10 4.32 16.88
C GLU A 93 9.18 5.41 16.86
N HIS A 94 8.88 6.50 16.16
CA HIS A 94 9.62 7.76 16.22
C HIS A 94 8.60 8.92 16.22
N PRO A 95 8.88 10.09 16.82
CA PRO A 95 7.93 11.21 16.85
C PRO A 95 7.37 11.61 15.47
N LEU A 96 8.15 11.43 14.41
CA LEU A 96 7.78 11.78 13.03
C LEU A 96 7.18 10.61 12.22
N ILE A 97 7.57 9.36 12.46
CA ILE A 97 7.19 8.19 11.65
C ILE A 97 7.00 6.99 12.57
N ILE A 98 5.98 6.18 12.29
CA ILE A 98 5.78 4.87 12.90
C ILE A 98 5.90 3.84 11.77
N ILE A 99 6.78 2.87 11.88
CA ILE A 99 6.97 1.82 10.87
C ILE A 99 6.27 0.55 11.33
N GLU A 100 5.40 0.02 10.49
CA GLU A 100 4.69 -1.23 10.71
C GLU A 100 5.00 -2.22 9.58
N PHE A 101 5.17 -3.49 9.93
CA PHE A 101 5.41 -4.56 8.95
C PHE A 101 4.15 -5.37 8.74
N LEU A 102 3.82 -5.63 7.48
CA LEU A 102 2.62 -6.33 7.08
C LEU A 102 2.97 -7.58 6.28
N VAL A 103 2.16 -8.62 6.40
CA VAL A 103 2.23 -9.81 5.53
C VAL A 103 0.84 -10.18 5.01
N PRO A 104 0.73 -10.82 3.82
CA PRO A 104 -0.56 -11.30 3.35
C PRO A 104 -1.14 -12.38 4.27
N GLU A 105 -2.37 -12.17 4.72
CA GLU A 105 -3.14 -13.19 5.43
C GLU A 105 -3.78 -14.16 4.43
N ARG A 106 -3.45 -15.45 4.54
CA ARG A 106 -3.95 -16.51 3.67
C ARG A 106 -4.65 -17.59 4.51
N GLY A 107 -5.86 -17.98 4.09
CA GLY A 107 -6.63 -19.03 4.77
C GLY A 107 -7.60 -18.50 5.83
N ARG A 108 -7.69 -19.20 6.97
CA ARG A 108 -8.54 -18.83 8.10
C ARG A 108 -7.99 -17.57 8.77
N ASP A 109 -8.91 -16.72 9.23
CA ASP A 109 -8.53 -15.51 9.97
C ASP A 109 -7.69 -15.90 11.19
N SER A 110 -6.56 -15.22 11.35
CA SER A 110 -5.67 -15.38 12.48
C SER A 110 -5.10 -14.01 12.84
N ASP A 111 -5.51 -13.49 14.00
CA ASP A 111 -4.96 -12.26 14.55
C ASP A 111 -3.56 -12.46 15.18
N LYS A 112 -2.95 -13.63 15.03
CA LYS A 112 -1.61 -13.89 15.58
C LYS A 112 -0.53 -13.16 14.78
N PRO A 113 0.48 -12.54 15.44
CA PRO A 113 1.58 -11.93 14.74
C PRO A 113 2.36 -12.97 13.93
N TYR A 114 2.73 -12.61 12.70
CA TYR A 114 3.58 -13.45 11.87
C TYR A 114 5.05 -13.20 12.23
N PRO A 115 5.81 -14.21 12.69
CA PRO A 115 7.21 -14.01 13.04
C PRO A 115 8.04 -13.73 11.79
N LEU A 116 8.78 -12.62 11.81
CA LEU A 116 9.80 -12.28 10.82
C LEU A 116 11.17 -12.42 11.47
N SER A 117 11.53 -13.65 11.86
CA SER A 117 12.74 -13.93 12.64
C SER A 117 14.02 -13.43 11.98
N GLN A 118 14.06 -13.38 10.63
CA GLN A 118 15.19 -12.82 9.89
C GLN A 118 15.33 -11.31 10.04
N LEU A 119 14.25 -10.60 10.40
CA LEU A 119 14.20 -9.15 10.57
C LEU A 119 14.22 -8.70 12.04
N GLY A 120 14.24 -9.64 13.00
CA GLY A 120 14.22 -9.35 14.43
C GLY A 120 12.88 -8.83 14.97
N LEU A 121 11.78 -9.00 14.22
CA LEU A 121 10.46 -8.46 14.57
C LEU A 121 9.33 -9.40 14.13
N ASN A 122 8.08 -8.98 14.34
CA ASN A 122 6.89 -9.64 13.79
C ASN A 122 6.12 -8.69 12.86
N ALA A 123 5.20 -9.24 12.08
CA ALA A 123 4.33 -8.49 11.20
C ALA A 123 2.86 -8.79 11.49
N GLN A 124 2.02 -7.81 11.15
CA GLN A 124 0.58 -7.99 11.17
C GLN A 124 0.12 -8.68 9.87
N PRO A 125 -0.55 -9.84 9.96
CA PRO A 125 -1.20 -10.43 8.80
C PRO A 125 -2.47 -9.64 8.46
N LEU A 126 -2.65 -9.27 7.20
CA LEU A 126 -3.88 -8.61 6.72
C LEU A 126 -4.38 -9.21 5.41
N ARG A 127 -5.70 -9.28 5.27
CA ARG A 127 -6.36 -9.68 4.02
C ARG A 127 -6.14 -8.68 2.90
N PHE A 128 -6.27 -9.19 1.66
CA PHE A 128 -6.23 -8.42 0.41
C PHE A 128 -4.89 -7.78 0.06
N LEU A 129 -3.84 -7.97 0.87
CA LEU A 129 -2.51 -7.45 0.55
C LEU A 129 -1.90 -8.12 -0.70
N ASP A 130 -2.23 -9.39 -0.98
CA ASP A 130 -1.81 -10.05 -2.23
C ASP A 130 -2.30 -9.29 -3.48
N PHE A 131 -3.43 -8.57 -3.41
CA PHE A 131 -3.93 -7.77 -4.53
C PHE A 131 -3.06 -6.54 -4.82
N LEU A 132 -2.45 -5.95 -3.79
CA LEU A 132 -1.56 -4.79 -3.95
C LEU A 132 -0.27 -5.13 -4.69
N VAL A 133 0.15 -6.40 -4.66
CA VAL A 133 1.42 -6.86 -5.25
C VAL A 133 1.26 -7.54 -6.60
N GLN A 134 0.03 -7.74 -7.08
CA GLN A 134 -0.24 -8.29 -8.41
C GLN A 134 0.34 -7.43 -9.53
N ASN A 135 0.38 -6.12 -9.33
CA ASN A 135 1.02 -5.18 -10.23
C ASN A 135 1.71 -4.11 -9.39
N THR A 136 3.03 -4.00 -9.54
CA THR A 136 3.85 -3.03 -8.82
C THR A 136 4.58 -2.12 -9.79
N ILE A 137 4.89 -0.93 -9.31
CA ILE A 137 5.74 0.04 -9.99
C ILE A 137 6.91 0.39 -9.07
N THR A 138 7.96 0.94 -9.65
CA THR A 138 9.10 1.47 -8.89
C THR A 138 9.19 2.98 -9.03
N THR A 139 9.63 3.65 -7.98
CA THR A 139 9.96 5.08 -8.01
C THR A 139 11.25 5.36 -7.24
N LYS A 140 11.85 6.54 -7.48
CA LYS A 140 13.06 6.99 -6.79
C LYS A 140 12.70 7.83 -5.58
N VAL A 141 13.21 7.45 -4.41
CA VAL A 141 13.09 8.20 -3.16
C VAL A 141 14.50 8.53 -2.69
N GLY A 142 14.96 9.75 -2.96
CA GLY A 142 16.38 10.07 -2.89
C GLY A 142 17.17 9.21 -3.88
N ALA A 143 18.20 8.50 -3.40
CA ALA A 143 18.97 7.56 -4.23
C ALA A 143 18.36 6.15 -4.31
N THR A 144 17.34 5.86 -3.49
CA THR A 144 16.80 4.52 -3.28
C THR A 144 15.67 4.22 -4.28
N THR A 145 15.65 3.02 -4.86
CA THR A 145 14.50 2.54 -5.64
C THR A 145 13.50 1.88 -4.70
N VAL A 146 12.25 2.35 -4.70
CA VAL A 146 11.19 1.83 -3.82
C VAL A 146 10.09 1.22 -4.67
N THR A 147 9.66 0.01 -4.30
CA THR A 147 8.54 -0.69 -4.92
C THR A 147 7.23 -0.29 -4.25
N LEU A 148 6.21 0.01 -5.07
CA LEU A 148 4.88 0.42 -4.66
C LEU A 148 3.83 -0.38 -5.44
N PRO A 149 2.60 -0.54 -4.92
CA PRO A 149 1.48 -0.98 -5.73
C PRO A 149 1.27 -0.05 -6.92
N HIS A 150 0.81 -0.57 -8.04
CA HIS A 150 0.29 0.29 -9.10
C HIS A 150 -0.88 1.15 -8.56
N PRO A 151 -1.03 2.44 -8.95
CA PRO A 151 -2.07 3.31 -8.42
C PRO A 151 -3.51 2.75 -8.52
N ALA A 152 -3.81 2.01 -9.60
CA ALA A 152 -5.10 1.33 -9.76
C ALA A 152 -5.32 0.26 -8.68
N ASN A 153 -4.33 -0.61 -8.42
CA ASN A 153 -4.36 -1.62 -7.36
C ASN A 153 -4.52 -0.96 -5.99
N PHE A 154 -3.77 0.10 -5.72
CA PHE A 154 -3.89 0.87 -4.47
C PHE A 154 -5.31 1.39 -4.26
N ALA A 155 -5.89 2.07 -5.25
CA ALA A 155 -7.18 2.72 -5.09
C ALA A 155 -8.33 1.70 -4.99
N LEU A 156 -8.32 0.66 -5.83
CA LEU A 156 -9.31 -0.42 -5.76
C LEU A 156 -9.20 -1.20 -4.45
N HIS A 157 -7.99 -1.40 -3.93
CA HIS A 157 -7.76 -2.03 -2.63
C HIS A 157 -8.37 -1.19 -1.51
N LYS A 158 -8.13 0.13 -1.51
CA LYS A 158 -8.70 1.06 -0.53
C LYS A 158 -10.23 0.95 -0.49
N LEU A 159 -10.91 0.94 -1.65
CA LEU A 159 -12.36 0.71 -1.73
C LEU A 159 -12.77 -0.68 -1.20
N LEU A 160 -12.00 -1.72 -1.55
CA LEU A 160 -12.31 -3.10 -1.15
C LEU A 160 -12.29 -3.30 0.37
N VAL A 161 -11.40 -2.59 1.09
CA VAL A 161 -11.21 -2.74 2.54
C VAL A 161 -11.98 -1.73 3.38
N LEU A 162 -12.78 -0.84 2.79
CA LEU A 162 -13.52 0.20 3.55
C LEU A 162 -14.35 -0.37 4.70
N THR A 163 -15.14 -1.41 4.44
CA THR A 163 -16.01 -2.03 5.46
C THR A 163 -15.23 -2.77 6.56
N ARG A 164 -13.91 -2.84 6.47
CA ARG A 164 -13.01 -3.44 7.47
C ARG A 164 -12.26 -2.40 8.28
N ARG A 165 -12.47 -1.10 8.01
CA ARG A 165 -11.80 -0.05 8.76
C ARG A 165 -12.46 0.16 10.12
N PRO A 166 -11.66 0.37 11.18
CA PRO A 166 -12.15 0.39 12.55
C PRO A 166 -12.95 1.65 12.89
N SER A 167 -12.88 2.70 12.09
CA SER A 167 -13.60 3.94 12.34
C SER A 167 -14.12 4.60 11.05
N PRO A 168 -15.24 5.33 11.11
CA PRO A 168 -15.77 6.10 9.98
C PRO A 168 -14.75 7.09 9.41
N GLU A 169 -13.92 7.73 10.23
CA GLU A 169 -12.91 8.68 9.78
C GLU A 169 -11.84 8.01 8.91
N LYS A 170 -11.42 6.78 9.27
CA LYS A 170 -10.52 5.99 8.43
C LYS A 170 -11.19 5.55 7.14
N GLN A 171 -12.50 5.25 7.16
CA GLN A 171 -13.27 4.92 5.95
C GLN A 171 -13.33 6.12 5.00
N ILE A 172 -13.67 7.30 5.50
CA ILE A 172 -13.74 8.54 4.70
C ILE A 172 -12.38 8.85 4.07
N LYS A 173 -11.30 8.84 4.87
CA LYS A 173 -9.94 9.11 4.38
C LYS A 173 -9.50 8.12 3.29
N ASP A 174 -9.83 6.84 3.45
CA ASP A 174 -9.51 5.83 2.46
C ASP A 174 -10.33 5.97 1.19
N LYS A 175 -11.62 6.29 1.30
CA LYS A 175 -12.49 6.56 0.14
C LYS A 175 -11.95 7.78 -0.62
N GLU A 176 -11.68 8.89 0.06
CA GLU A 176 -11.11 10.10 -0.55
C GLU A 176 -9.79 9.82 -1.27
N ALA A 177 -8.88 9.06 -0.65
CA ALA A 177 -7.61 8.69 -1.26
C ALA A 177 -7.81 7.83 -2.53
N ALA A 178 -8.74 6.86 -2.48
CA ALA A 178 -9.08 6.03 -3.63
C ALA A 178 -9.65 6.87 -4.79
N MET A 179 -10.64 7.71 -4.48
CA MET A 179 -11.30 8.58 -5.47
C MET A 179 -10.30 9.52 -6.13
N ARG A 180 -9.37 10.10 -5.36
CA ARG A 180 -8.35 10.99 -5.90
C ARG A 180 -7.41 10.29 -6.88
N VAL A 181 -6.95 9.09 -6.53
CA VAL A 181 -6.06 8.31 -7.39
C VAL A 181 -6.78 7.83 -8.66
N LEU A 182 -8.02 7.35 -8.54
CA LEU A 182 -8.83 6.93 -9.69
C LEU A 182 -9.13 8.09 -10.63
N THR A 183 -9.54 9.25 -10.10
CA THR A 183 -9.75 10.45 -10.92
C THR A 183 -8.47 10.87 -11.63
N ALA A 184 -7.32 10.86 -10.95
CA ALA A 184 -6.05 11.21 -11.57
C ALA A 184 -5.61 10.20 -12.67
N LEU A 185 -5.94 8.91 -12.51
CA LEU A 185 -5.72 7.91 -13.56
C LEU A 185 -6.60 8.17 -14.78
N ILE A 186 -7.89 8.45 -14.56
CA ILE A 186 -8.84 8.80 -15.63
C ILE A 186 -8.39 10.07 -16.35
N ASP A 187 -7.98 11.11 -15.61
CA ASP A 187 -7.51 12.37 -16.20
C ASP A 187 -6.16 12.22 -16.93
N LYS A 188 -5.42 11.14 -16.66
CA LYS A 188 -4.23 10.70 -17.41
C LYS A 188 -4.58 9.83 -18.63
N GLY A 189 -5.85 9.52 -18.86
CA GLY A 189 -6.32 8.64 -19.95
C GLY A 189 -6.03 7.16 -19.71
N GLN A 190 -5.95 6.72 -18.45
CA GLN A 190 -5.66 5.34 -18.05
C GLN A 190 -6.90 4.59 -17.57
N ASP A 191 -8.06 4.86 -18.17
CA ASP A 191 -9.35 4.25 -17.86
C ASP A 191 -9.30 2.73 -18.03
N ASN A 192 -8.78 2.27 -19.16
CA ASN A 192 -8.65 0.83 -19.48
C ASN A 192 -7.85 0.09 -18.42
N LEU A 193 -6.79 0.70 -17.89
CA LEU A 193 -5.95 0.09 -16.86
C LEU A 193 -6.70 -0.08 -15.53
N ILE A 194 -7.57 0.86 -15.17
CA ILE A 194 -8.45 0.70 -14.01
C ILE A 194 -9.38 -0.49 -14.24
N THR A 195 -10.01 -0.56 -15.41
CA THR A 195 -10.95 -1.61 -15.79
C THR A 195 -10.27 -2.99 -15.83
N ASP A 196 -9.09 -3.10 -16.42
CA ASP A 196 -8.30 -4.33 -16.50
C ASP A 196 -8.01 -4.86 -15.09
N VAL A 197 -7.45 -4.02 -14.21
CA VAL A 197 -7.17 -4.40 -12.81
C VAL A 197 -8.45 -4.74 -12.04
N PHE A 198 -9.55 -4.03 -12.28
CA PHE A 198 -10.83 -4.33 -11.65
C PHE A 198 -11.40 -5.69 -12.07
N TYR A 199 -11.15 -6.13 -13.31
CA TYR A 199 -11.63 -7.44 -13.77
C TYR A 199 -10.70 -8.60 -13.41
N THR A 200 -9.48 -8.37 -12.89
CA THR A 200 -8.63 -9.44 -12.33
C THR A 200 -9.13 -9.95 -10.98
N ILE A 201 -9.87 -9.13 -10.22
CA ILE A 201 -10.37 -9.52 -8.90
C ILE A 201 -11.69 -10.32 -8.98
N PRO A 202 -11.99 -11.21 -8.02
CA PRO A 202 -13.21 -12.00 -8.01
C PRO A 202 -14.49 -11.15 -8.07
N ARG A 203 -15.56 -11.65 -8.70
CA ARG A 203 -16.87 -10.95 -8.81
C ARG A 203 -17.39 -10.45 -7.47
N ARG A 204 -17.22 -11.22 -6.38
CA ARG A 204 -17.62 -10.79 -5.03
C ARG A 204 -16.88 -9.52 -4.58
N TRP A 205 -15.61 -9.38 -4.92
CA TRP A 205 -14.81 -8.19 -4.59
C TRP A 205 -15.20 -7.02 -5.49
N GLN A 206 -15.45 -7.27 -6.78
CA GLN A 206 -16.01 -6.27 -7.70
C GLN A 206 -17.30 -5.66 -7.16
N THR A 207 -18.25 -6.51 -6.71
CA THR A 207 -19.49 -6.04 -6.08
C THR A 207 -19.22 -5.23 -4.82
N LYS A 208 -18.27 -5.64 -3.96
CA LYS A 208 -17.91 -4.87 -2.76
C LYS A 208 -17.40 -3.48 -3.10
N VAL A 209 -16.49 -3.37 -4.07
CA VAL A 209 -15.95 -2.09 -4.56
C VAL A 209 -17.05 -1.21 -5.12
N LYS A 210 -17.91 -1.72 -6.02
CA LYS A 210 -19.02 -0.94 -6.59
C LYS A 210 -20.00 -0.45 -5.52
N LYS A 211 -20.26 -1.25 -4.47
CA LYS A 211 -21.12 -0.83 -3.35
C LYS A 211 -20.57 0.34 -2.53
N GLN A 212 -19.28 0.66 -2.63
CA GLN A 212 -18.71 1.83 -1.95
C GLN A 212 -18.85 3.11 -2.77
N LEU A 213 -19.24 2.98 -4.04
CA LEU A 213 -19.36 4.05 -5.00
C LEU A 213 -20.85 4.37 -5.18
N THR A 214 -21.39 5.22 -4.31
CA THR A 214 -22.83 5.54 -4.24
C THR A 214 -23.13 7.00 -4.49
N ASP A 215 -22.12 7.85 -4.44
CA ASP A 215 -22.30 9.30 -4.48
C ASP A 215 -22.31 9.77 -5.94
N LEU A 216 -22.93 10.92 -6.21
CA LEU A 216 -22.98 11.48 -7.57
C LEU A 216 -21.57 11.72 -8.16
N THR A 217 -20.61 12.05 -7.30
CA THR A 217 -19.20 12.22 -7.66
C THR A 217 -18.54 10.92 -8.13
N ASP A 218 -19.14 9.77 -7.80
CA ASP A 218 -18.59 8.46 -8.09
C ASP A 218 -18.98 7.97 -9.49
N LYS A 219 -19.93 8.65 -10.15
CA LYS A 219 -20.51 8.23 -11.44
C LYS A 219 -19.46 7.98 -12.52
N LYS A 220 -18.51 8.90 -12.70
CA LYS A 220 -17.43 8.76 -13.72
C LYS A 220 -16.63 7.47 -13.50
N ILE A 221 -16.32 7.15 -12.24
CA ILE A 221 -15.57 5.95 -11.88
C ILE A 221 -16.44 4.70 -12.04
N LEU A 222 -17.71 4.75 -11.62
CA LEU A 222 -18.66 3.66 -11.83
C LEU A 222 -18.83 3.30 -13.32
N ASP A 223 -18.87 4.31 -14.19
CA ASP A 223 -18.96 4.13 -15.64
C ASP A 223 -17.72 3.39 -16.16
N VAL A 224 -16.51 3.80 -15.74
CA VAL A 224 -15.25 3.12 -16.08
C VAL A 224 -15.23 1.67 -15.58
N LEU A 225 -15.67 1.42 -14.33
CA LEU A 225 -15.75 0.06 -13.76
C LEU A 225 -16.88 -0.79 -14.33
N SER A 226 -17.80 -0.19 -15.08
CA SER A 226 -18.92 -0.88 -15.73
C SER A 226 -18.75 -0.97 -17.24
N ALA A 227 -17.69 -0.36 -17.78
CA ALA A 227 -17.25 -0.57 -19.15
C ALA A 227 -17.02 -2.07 -19.42
N HIS A 228 -17.17 -2.45 -20.69
CA HIS A 228 -17.14 -3.84 -21.13
C HIS A 228 -15.89 -4.55 -20.61
N LYS A 229 -16.06 -5.79 -20.17
CA LYS A 229 -14.95 -6.65 -19.79
C LYS A 229 -13.99 -6.70 -20.99
N PRO A 230 -12.69 -6.36 -20.84
CA PRO A 230 -11.74 -6.47 -21.92
C PRO A 230 -11.80 -7.90 -22.44
N THR A 231 -12.10 -8.06 -23.73
CA THR A 231 -11.95 -9.35 -24.41
C THR A 231 -10.50 -9.73 -24.26
N THR A 232 -10.24 -10.78 -23.50
CA THR A 232 -8.96 -11.47 -23.53
C THR A 232 -8.74 -11.88 -24.98
N THR A 233 -7.93 -11.11 -25.71
CA THR A 233 -7.28 -11.62 -26.91
C THR A 233 -6.40 -12.75 -26.40
N THR A 234 -6.91 -13.96 -26.53
CA THR A 234 -6.08 -15.17 -26.52
C THR A 234 -5.04 -14.94 -27.60
N ALA A 235 -3.82 -14.57 -27.21
CA ALA A 235 -2.67 -14.70 -28.07
C ALA A 235 -2.45 -16.21 -28.25
N GLY A 236 -3.17 -16.76 -29.23
CA GLY A 236 -2.81 -18.03 -29.82
C GLY A 236 -1.62 -17.79 -30.75
N GLN A 237 -0.49 -18.34 -30.38
CA GLN A 237 0.41 -19.19 -31.18
C GLN A 237 1.65 -19.53 -30.35
#